data_AF-A0A429R402-F1
#
_entry.id   AF-A0A429R402-F1
#
_cell.length_a   1.000
_cell.length_b   1.000
_cell.length_c   1.000
_cell.angle_alpha   90.00
_cell.angle_beta   90.00
_cell.angle_gamma   90.00
#
_symmetry.space_group_name_H-M   'P 1'
#
loop_
_entity.id
_entity.type
_entity.pdbx_description
1 polymer ?
#
loop_
_entity_poly.entity_id
_entity_poly.type
_entity_poly.pdbx_seq_one_letter_code
_entity_poly.pdbx_strand_id
1 'polypeptide(L)'
;MALIKHLPRDSAVQRELHGEAADWSVTDHLLAATVDHLAVANWMFACVNTGEDGDTPEAPKPVPRPGNEDEDQDEAEGREGADRDGRNTPAGEGEGVSPHAIARFFG
;
A
#
# COMPACT_ATOMS: atom_id res chain seq x y z
N MET A 1 -12.11 -35.78 15.93
CA MET A 1 -11.45 -34.74 15.11
C MET A 1 -11.19 -33.46 15.92
N ALA A 2 -10.35 -33.53 16.96
CA ALA A 2 -10.03 -32.35 17.78
C ALA A 2 -8.69 -31.70 17.38
N LEU A 3 -7.72 -32.51 16.95
CA LEU A 3 -6.36 -32.04 16.61
C LEU A 3 -6.33 -31.08 15.40
N ILE A 4 -7.22 -31.28 14.43
CA ILE A 4 -7.31 -30.43 13.22
C ILE A 4 -7.87 -29.03 13.56
N LYS A 5 -8.82 -28.93 14.51
CA LYS A 5 -9.46 -27.65 14.87
C LYS A 5 -8.57 -26.71 15.68
N HIS A 6 -7.57 -27.26 16.38
CA HIS A 6 -6.68 -26.49 17.25
C HIS A 6 -5.27 -26.35 16.69
N LEU A 7 -5.08 -26.76 15.43
CA LEU A 7 -3.79 -26.62 14.77
C LEU A 7 -3.49 -25.13 14.52
N PRO A 8 -2.24 -24.68 14.72
CA PRO A 8 -1.83 -23.32 14.40
C PRO A 8 -2.20 -22.95 12.96
N ARG A 9 -2.64 -21.70 12.78
CA ARG A 9 -3.23 -21.21 11.52
C ARG A 9 -2.24 -21.17 10.37
N ASP A 10 -0.95 -21.15 10.70
CA ASP A 10 0.24 -21.19 9.84
C ASP A 10 0.78 -22.62 9.59
N SER A 11 0.15 -23.65 10.17
CA SER A 11 0.61 -25.03 10.00
C SER A 11 0.51 -25.50 8.55
N ALA A 12 1.48 -26.31 8.11
CA ALA A 12 1.53 -26.85 6.76
C ALA A 12 0.24 -27.60 6.36
N VAL A 13 -0.41 -28.28 7.30
CA VAL A 13 -1.69 -28.98 7.08
C VAL A 13 -2.84 -28.01 6.83
N GLN A 14 -2.87 -26.84 7.49
CA GLN A 14 -3.89 -25.81 7.22
C GLN A 14 -3.69 -25.14 5.86
N ARG A 15 -2.44 -24.91 5.45
CA ARG A 15 -2.13 -24.38 4.11
C ARG A 15 -2.47 -25.38 3.00
N GLU A 16 -2.21 -26.67 3.21
CA GLU A 16 -2.59 -27.74 2.27
C GLU A 16 -4.12 -27.92 2.17
N LEU A 17 -4.85 -27.74 3.27
CA LEU A 17 -6.31 -27.93 3.30
C LEU A 17 -7.10 -26.72 2.78
N HIS A 18 -6.61 -25.51 3.02
CA HIS A 18 -7.29 -24.26 2.63
C HIS A 18 -6.68 -23.58 1.38
N GLY A 19 -5.61 -24.13 0.81
CA GLY A 19 -4.92 -23.58 -0.35
C GLY A 19 -4.26 -22.23 -0.07
N GLU A 20 -3.93 -21.49 -1.12
CA GLU A 20 -3.32 -20.15 -1.04
C GLU A 20 -4.25 -19.10 -0.39
N ALA A 21 -5.55 -19.41 -0.27
CA ALA A 21 -6.49 -18.66 0.58
C ALA A 21 -6.16 -18.76 2.09
N ALA A 22 -5.12 -19.52 2.47
CA ALA A 22 -4.56 -19.56 3.82
C ALA A 22 -3.49 -18.49 4.08
N ASP A 23 -2.99 -17.78 3.06
CA ASP A 23 -1.85 -16.88 3.27
C ASP A 23 -2.26 -15.56 3.93
N TRP A 24 -3.46 -15.04 3.65
CA TRP A 24 -4.05 -13.93 4.39
C TRP A 24 -5.31 -14.36 5.13
N SER A 25 -5.36 -14.01 6.42
CA SER A 25 -6.60 -14.09 7.19
C SER A 25 -7.56 -12.97 6.77
N VAL A 26 -8.84 -13.10 7.13
CA VAL A 26 -9.84 -12.03 6.92
C VAL A 26 -9.38 -10.71 7.54
N THR A 27 -8.70 -10.76 8.69
CA THR A 27 -8.15 -9.56 9.34
C THR A 27 -7.07 -8.92 8.49
N ASP A 28 -6.22 -9.71 7.83
CA ASP A 28 -5.16 -9.19 6.97
C ASP A 28 -5.74 -8.48 5.74
N HIS A 29 -6.75 -9.07 5.11
CA HIS A 29 -7.50 -8.42 4.03
C HIS A 29 -8.14 -7.10 4.45
N LEU A 30 -8.83 -7.09 5.60
CA LEU A 30 -9.49 -5.89 6.11
C LEU A 30 -8.49 -4.79 6.51
N LEU A 31 -7.37 -5.18 7.12
CA LEU A 31 -6.32 -4.25 7.51
C LEU A 31 -5.67 -3.64 6.27
N ALA A 32 -5.33 -4.45 5.28
CA ALA A 32 -4.74 -3.95 4.04
C ALA A 32 -5.70 -2.99 3.32
N ALA A 33 -7.00 -3.32 3.22
CA ALA A 33 -8.00 -2.39 2.68
C ALA A 33 -8.10 -1.07 3.49
N THR A 34 -7.98 -1.15 4.82
CA THR A 34 -7.96 0.05 5.68
C THR A 34 -6.74 0.92 5.37
N VAL A 35 -5.56 0.31 5.23
CA VAL A 35 -4.31 1.01 4.88
C VAL A 35 -4.42 1.67 3.50
N ASP A 36 -4.95 0.97 2.51
CA ASP A 36 -5.15 1.50 1.15
C ASP A 36 -6.04 2.75 1.17
N HIS A 37 -7.18 2.69 1.86
CA HIS A 37 -8.09 3.82 1.98
C HIS A 37 -7.51 4.99 2.76
N LEU A 38 -6.71 4.73 3.81
CA LEU A 38 -6.00 5.78 4.54
C LEU A 38 -4.95 6.46 3.67
N ALA A 39 -4.20 5.69 2.88
CA ALA A 39 -3.21 6.23 1.96
C ALA A 39 -3.87 7.15 0.92
N VAL A 40 -4.98 6.70 0.32
CA VAL A 40 -5.77 7.51 -0.63
C VAL A 40 -6.32 8.78 0.02
N ALA A 41 -6.87 8.70 1.23
CA ALA A 41 -7.39 9.86 1.94
C ALA A 41 -6.28 10.89 2.24
N ASN A 42 -5.12 10.42 2.69
CA ASN A 42 -3.97 11.29 2.94
C ASN A 42 -3.42 11.91 1.66
N TRP A 43 -3.40 11.16 0.56
CA TRP A 43 -3.03 11.68 -0.75
C TRP A 43 -4.00 12.77 -1.23
N MET A 44 -5.32 12.53 -1.15
CA MET A 44 -6.33 13.55 -1.48
C MET A 44 -6.15 14.80 -0.62
N PHE A 45 -5.89 14.62 0.68
CA PHE A 45 -5.57 15.73 1.57
C PHE A 45 -4.32 16.48 1.12
N ALA A 46 -3.24 15.79 0.79
CA ALA A 46 -2.02 16.40 0.29
C ALA A 46 -2.29 17.20 -1.00
N CYS A 47 -2.99 16.63 -1.98
CA CYS A 47 -3.36 17.31 -3.22
C CYS A 47 -4.12 18.62 -2.99
N VAL A 48 -5.05 18.65 -2.03
CA VAL A 48 -5.80 19.88 -1.69
C VAL A 48 -4.93 20.93 -0.99
N ASN A 49 -3.90 20.49 -0.26
CA ASN A 49 -3.02 21.37 0.50
C ASN A 49 -1.72 21.74 -0.24
N THR A 50 -1.48 21.16 -1.42
CA THR A 50 -0.42 21.59 -2.32
C THR A 50 -0.79 22.96 -2.90
N GLY A 51 0.13 23.92 -2.79
CA GLY A 51 -0.06 25.28 -3.32
C GLY A 51 -0.19 25.29 -4.84
N GLU A 52 -0.63 26.42 -5.40
CA GLU A 52 -0.93 26.57 -6.84
C GLU A 52 0.25 26.26 -7.76
N ASP A 53 1.49 26.45 -7.27
CA ASP A 53 2.75 26.15 -7.98
C ASP A 53 3.44 24.85 -7.50
N GLY A 54 2.79 24.10 -6.60
CA GLY A 54 3.37 22.88 -6.03
C GLY A 54 3.06 21.64 -6.88
N ASP A 55 4.04 20.73 -6.98
CA ASP A 55 3.84 19.46 -7.66
C ASP A 55 2.82 18.60 -6.91
N THR A 56 1.81 18.09 -7.65
CA THR A 56 0.82 17.17 -7.10
C THR A 56 1.51 15.84 -6.79
N PRO A 57 1.36 15.29 -5.57
CA PRO A 57 1.99 14.02 -5.21
C PRO A 57 1.47 12.85 -6.06
N GLU A 58 2.31 11.83 -6.26
CA GLU A 58 1.92 10.59 -6.95
C GLU A 58 0.82 9.85 -6.16
N ALA A 59 -0.10 9.22 -6.89
CA ALA A 59 -1.16 8.41 -6.28
C ALA A 59 -0.55 7.17 -5.58
N PRO A 60 -1.04 6.82 -4.37
CA PRO A 60 -0.51 5.68 -3.64
C PRO A 60 -0.90 4.36 -4.30
N LYS A 61 0.01 3.39 -4.27
CA LYS A 61 -0.24 2.02 -4.73
C LYS A 61 -0.88 1.18 -3.62
N PRO A 62 -1.86 0.33 -3.93
CA PRO A 62 -2.46 -0.58 -2.94
C PRO A 62 -1.43 -1.57 -2.38
N VAL A 63 -1.71 -2.10 -1.18
CA VAL A 63 -0.94 -3.20 -0.60
C VAL A 63 -1.13 -4.46 -1.45
N PRO A 64 -0.04 -5.07 -1.97
CA PRO A 64 -0.10 -6.29 -2.78
C PRO A 64 -0.82 -7.42 -2.04
N ARG A 65 -1.78 -8.06 -2.71
CA ARG A 65 -2.59 -9.15 -2.11
C ARG A 65 -2.14 -10.51 -2.66
N PRO A 66 -2.03 -11.55 -1.83
CA PRO A 66 -1.80 -12.91 -2.31
C PRO A 66 -2.89 -13.33 -3.30
N GLY A 67 -2.49 -13.98 -4.40
CA GLY A 67 -3.38 -14.38 -5.48
C GLY A 67 -3.71 -13.28 -6.50
N ASN A 68 -3.29 -12.04 -6.25
CA ASN A 68 -3.34 -10.92 -7.19
C ASN A 68 -1.90 -10.50 -7.52
N GLU A 69 -1.14 -11.40 -8.14
CA GLU A 69 0.16 -11.05 -8.71
C GLU A 69 -0.09 -10.18 -9.95
N ASP A 70 0.10 -8.87 -9.77
CA ASP A 70 0.40 -7.88 -10.80
C ASP A 70 -0.67 -7.65 -11.89
N GLU A 71 -1.81 -7.04 -11.53
CA GLU A 71 -2.62 -6.28 -12.52
C GLU A 71 -2.15 -4.81 -12.65
N ASP A 72 -1.30 -4.34 -11.72
CA ASP A 72 -0.90 -2.91 -11.64
C ASP A 72 0.40 -2.57 -12.41
N GLN A 73 1.10 -3.54 -13.01
CA GLN A 73 2.28 -3.24 -13.83
C GLN A 73 1.89 -2.62 -15.18
N ASP A 74 0.68 -2.87 -15.69
CA ASP A 74 0.25 -2.39 -17.02
C ASP A 74 -0.50 -1.04 -16.99
N GLU A 75 -1.12 -0.66 -15.86
CA GLU A 75 -1.89 0.60 -15.78
C GLU A 75 -1.02 1.85 -15.50
N ALA A 76 0.20 1.67 -14.98
CA ALA A 76 1.17 2.75 -14.80
C ALA A 76 1.81 3.19 -16.14
N GLU A 77 2.00 2.26 -17.10
CA GLU A 77 2.62 2.58 -18.40
C GLU A 77 1.66 3.26 -19.39
N GLY A 78 0.34 3.20 -19.16
CA GLY A 78 -0.68 3.74 -20.07
C GLY A 78 -0.95 5.24 -19.98
N ARG A 79 -0.38 5.96 -18.99
CA ARG A 79 -0.56 7.42 -18.81
C ARG A 79 0.74 8.22 -18.88
N GLU A 80 1.85 7.61 -19.25
CA GLU A 80 3.13 8.31 -19.46
C GLU A 80 3.30 8.69 -20.93
N GLY A 81 2.46 9.62 -21.36
CA GLY A 81 2.46 10.19 -22.71
C GLY A 81 2.50 11.71 -22.71
N ALA A 82 3.25 12.33 -21.80
CA ALA A 82 3.58 13.76 -21.90
C ALA A 82 4.86 14.09 -21.09
N ASP A 83 6.00 13.98 -21.79
CA ASP A 83 7.15 14.88 -21.69
C ASP A 83 7.64 15.26 -20.27
N ARG A 84 8.75 14.65 -19.84
CA ARG A 84 9.99 15.40 -19.52
C ARG A 84 11.17 14.48 -19.21
N ASP A 85 12.07 14.50 -20.18
CA ASP A 85 13.49 14.20 -20.06
C ASP A 85 14.12 14.87 -18.81
N GLY A 86 14.88 14.13 -18.00
CA GLY A 86 15.79 14.76 -17.05
C GLY A 86 16.13 14.00 -15.76
N ARG A 87 17.04 13.02 -15.88
CA ARG A 87 18.07 12.68 -14.88
C ARG A 87 17.64 11.97 -13.57
N ASN A 88 17.84 10.65 -13.58
CA ASN A 88 18.09 9.82 -12.40
C ASN A 88 19.30 10.35 -11.60
N THR A 89 19.14 10.60 -10.29
CA THR A 89 20.23 10.93 -9.34
C THR A 89 19.94 10.23 -8.00
N PRO A 90 20.94 9.61 -7.31
CA PRO A 90 20.71 8.49 -6.41
C PRO A 90 20.24 8.91 -5.01
N ALA A 91 19.70 7.91 -4.31
CA ALA A 91 19.31 7.93 -2.92
C ALA A 91 20.28 8.68 -2.00
N GLY A 92 19.75 9.65 -1.25
CA GLY A 92 20.47 10.40 -0.23
C GLY A 92 19.51 10.84 0.89
N GLU A 93 19.48 10.03 1.96
CA GLU A 93 19.41 10.42 3.37
C GLU A 93 18.40 11.51 3.80
N GLY A 94 17.26 11.04 4.36
CA GLY A 94 16.89 11.42 5.73
C GLY A 94 16.23 12.79 5.98
N GLU A 95 15.02 13.01 5.48
CA GLU A 95 14.08 13.92 6.15
C GLU A 95 12.77 13.15 6.39
N GLY A 96 12.76 12.34 7.45
CA GLY A 96 11.53 11.71 7.93
C GLY A 96 10.51 12.80 8.30
N VAL A 97 9.24 12.55 8.00
CA VAL A 97 8.09 13.40 8.35
C VAL A 97 8.28 14.01 9.75
N SER A 98 8.38 15.34 9.83
CA SER A 98 8.71 15.99 11.10
C SER A 98 7.63 15.72 12.16
N PRO A 99 8.01 15.49 13.44
CA PRO A 99 7.04 15.23 14.52
C PRO A 99 5.98 16.33 14.68
N HIS A 100 6.33 17.57 14.32
CA HIS A 100 5.43 18.70 14.40
C HIS A 100 4.34 18.66 13.30
N ALA A 101 4.63 18.05 12.15
CA ALA A 101 3.63 17.84 11.09
C ALA A 101 2.58 16.80 11.53
N ILE A 102 2.99 15.75 12.25
CA ILE A 102 2.08 14.73 12.78
C ILE A 102 1.16 15.32 13.86
N ALA A 103 1.69 16.16 14.75
CA ALA A 103 0.89 16.78 15.81
C ALA A 103 -0.22 17.71 15.29
N ARG A 104 -0.01 18.40 14.15
CA ARG A 104 -1.05 19.22 13.52
C ARG A 104 -2.18 18.41 12.88
N PHE A 105 -1.92 17.17 12.49
CA PHE A 105 -2.93 16.31 11.86
C PHE A 105 -3.97 15.78 12.88
N PHE A 106 -3.58 15.58 14.13
CA PHE A 106 -4.44 15.02 15.19
C PHE A 106 -5.00 16.06 16.18
N GLY A 107 -4.76 17.36 15.92
CA GLY A 107 -5.17 18.48 16.78
C GLY A 107 -6.48 19.11 16.37
#